data_AF-A0A7X6BDT9-F1
#
_entry.id   AF-A0A7X6BDT9-F1
#
_cell.length_a   1.000
_cell.length_b   1.000
_cell.length_c   1.000
_cell.angle_alpha   90.00
_cell.angle_beta   90.00
_cell.angle_gamma   90.00
#
_symmetry.space_group_name_H-M   'P 1'
#
loop_
_entity.id
_entity.type
_entity.pdbx_description
1 polymer ?
#
loop_
_entity_poly.entity_id
_entity_poly.type
_entity_poly.pdbx_seq_one_letter_code
_entity_poly.pdbx_strand_id
1 'polypeptide(L)'
;MSRHDLQAKPDSPDVVRATVGWDRPLQTFFAQVFFRTEDEPAEGEPLVWIGTEPGELLSAEAAIAVVAPHAIIPPDLHRQLTADMQSSIGIEDGSQQVAAKRYLFGSTH
;
A
#
# COMPACT_ATOMS: atom_id res chain seq x y z
N MET A 1 -6.23 5.13 6.85
CA MET A 1 -5.53 4.46 5.75
C MET A 1 -6.35 4.67 4.49
N SER A 2 -5.73 5.10 3.40
CA SER A 2 -6.36 5.12 2.08
C SER A 2 -5.90 3.91 1.28
N ARG A 3 -6.71 3.48 0.31
CA ARG A 3 -6.45 2.29 -0.52
C ARG A 3 -7.05 2.50 -1.90
N HIS A 4 -6.25 2.23 -2.92
CA HIS A 4 -6.65 2.27 -4.33
C HIS A 4 -6.35 0.92 -4.96
N ASP A 5 -7.39 0.26 -5.43
CA ASP A 5 -7.28 -1.00 -6.15
C ASP A 5 -7.08 -0.70 -7.64
N LEU A 6 -6.10 -1.38 -8.22
CA LEU A 6 -5.68 -1.22 -9.60
C LEU A 6 -5.98 -2.50 -10.38
N GLN A 7 -6.44 -2.30 -11.60
CA GLN A 7 -6.68 -3.40 -12.53
C GLN A 7 -5.34 -4.01 -12.97
N ALA A 8 -5.25 -5.33 -12.92
CA ALA A 8 -4.11 -6.06 -13.48
C ALA A 8 -3.94 -5.78 -14.98
N LYS A 9 -2.71 -5.81 -15.47
CA LYS A 9 -2.48 -5.68 -16.91
C LYS A 9 -2.97 -6.93 -17.66
N PRO A 10 -3.42 -6.79 -18.93
CA PRO A 10 -3.83 -7.93 -19.75
C PRO A 10 -2.73 -8.97 -20.01
N ASP A 11 -1.46 -8.57 -19.93
CA ASP A 11 -0.27 -9.42 -20.12
C ASP A 11 0.26 -10.05 -18.82
N SER A 12 -0.44 -9.83 -17.69
CA SER A 12 -0.11 -10.39 -16.37
C SER A 12 -1.21 -11.37 -15.90
N PRO A 13 -1.36 -12.55 -16.53
CA PRO A 13 -2.49 -13.45 -16.31
C PRO A 13 -2.59 -14.03 -14.89
N ASP A 14 -1.44 -14.06 -14.19
CA ASP A 14 -1.32 -14.55 -12.83
C ASP A 14 -1.59 -13.45 -11.79
N VAL A 15 -1.75 -12.19 -12.19
CA VAL A 15 -2.08 -11.09 -11.27
C VAL A 15 -3.59 -10.93 -11.20
N VAL A 16 -4.15 -11.07 -10.01
CA VAL A 16 -5.59 -10.86 -9.74
C VAL A 16 -5.87 -9.37 -9.58
N ARG A 17 -5.04 -8.68 -8.79
CA ARG A 17 -5.18 -7.26 -8.44
C ARG A 17 -3.85 -6.71 -7.94
N ALA A 18 -3.65 -5.41 -8.12
CA ALA A 18 -2.67 -4.68 -7.31
C ALA A 18 -3.38 -3.61 -6.47
N THR A 19 -2.81 -3.27 -5.34
CA THR A 19 -3.31 -2.23 -4.45
C THR A 19 -2.15 -1.30 -4.09
N VAL A 20 -2.41 0.00 -4.05
CA VAL A 20 -1.52 0.97 -3.41
C VAL A 20 -2.29 1.88 -2.46
N GLY A 21 -1.61 2.49 -1.50
CA GLY A 21 -2.27 3.41 -0.58
C GLY A 21 -1.32 4.10 0.39
N TRP A 22 -1.91 4.89 1.29
CA TRP A 22 -1.22 5.55 2.40
C TRP A 22 -1.69 4.99 3.75
N ASP A 23 -0.74 4.49 4.53
CA ASP A 23 -0.95 4.11 5.92
C ASP A 23 -0.49 5.25 6.84
N ARG A 24 -1.45 6.05 7.31
CA ARG A 24 -1.19 7.17 8.23
C ARG A 24 -0.54 6.70 9.54
N PRO A 25 -1.06 5.68 10.26
CA PRO A 25 -0.34 5.11 11.39
C PRO A 25 1.11 4.80 11.02
N LEU A 26 1.40 3.96 10.05
CA LEU A 26 2.78 3.64 9.73
C LEU A 26 3.57 4.79 9.07
N GLN A 27 2.92 5.91 8.73
CA GLN A 27 3.50 7.03 8.00
C GLN A 27 4.27 6.57 6.75
N THR A 28 3.71 5.58 6.05
CA THR A 28 4.30 4.95 4.88
C THR A 28 3.24 4.78 3.81
N PHE A 29 3.65 4.91 2.55
CA PHE A 29 2.90 4.32 1.46
C PHE A 29 3.02 2.80 1.53
N PHE A 30 2.09 2.10 0.91
CA PHE A 30 2.17 0.65 0.76
C PHE A 30 1.78 0.23 -0.65
N ALA A 31 2.28 -0.93 -1.06
CA ALA A 31 2.00 -1.55 -2.33
C ALA A 31 1.85 -3.05 -2.15
N GLN A 32 0.78 -3.61 -2.69
CA GLN A 32 0.48 -5.05 -2.67
C GLN A 32 0.17 -5.53 -4.08
N VAL A 33 0.68 -6.69 -4.49
CA VAL A 33 0.28 -7.36 -5.73
C VAL A 33 -0.18 -8.77 -5.38
N PHE A 34 -1.42 -9.06 -5.73
CA PHE A 34 -2.09 -10.32 -5.48
C PHE A 34 -1.94 -11.22 -6.69
N PHE A 35 -1.32 -12.38 -6.50
CA PHE A 35 -1.11 -13.38 -7.53
C PHE A 35 -2.03 -14.57 -7.31
N ARG A 36 -2.60 -15.08 -8.40
CA ARG A 36 -3.37 -16.31 -8.39
C ARG A 36 -2.48 -17.47 -7.90
N THR A 37 -2.96 -18.21 -6.91
CA THR A 37 -2.35 -19.46 -6.45
C THR A 37 -3.36 -20.61 -6.56
N GLU A 38 -2.91 -21.85 -6.34
CA GLU A 38 -3.82 -23.01 -6.29
C GLU A 38 -4.78 -22.92 -5.11
N ASP A 39 -4.31 -22.40 -3.98
CA ASP A 39 -5.08 -22.24 -2.75
C ASP A 39 -6.05 -21.05 -2.84
N GLU A 40 -5.64 -19.93 -3.47
CA GLU A 40 -6.44 -18.71 -3.63
C GLU A 40 -6.59 -18.31 -5.11
N PRO A 41 -7.33 -19.08 -5.93
CA PRO A 41 -7.38 -18.87 -7.37
C PRO A 41 -8.16 -17.62 -7.81
N ALA A 42 -9.06 -17.13 -6.94
CA ALA A 42 -9.95 -16.00 -7.21
C ALA A 42 -9.48 -14.70 -6.54
N GLU A 43 -9.06 -14.75 -5.28
CA GLU A 43 -8.62 -13.58 -4.51
C GLU A 43 -7.12 -13.29 -4.71
N GLY A 44 -6.32 -14.35 -4.88
CA GLY A 44 -4.88 -14.30 -4.98
C GLY A 44 -4.18 -14.03 -3.63
N GLU A 45 -2.90 -14.37 -3.57
CA GLU A 45 -2.05 -14.11 -2.42
C GLU A 45 -1.17 -12.87 -2.65
N PRO A 46 -0.96 -12.01 -1.64
CA PRO A 46 -0.13 -10.81 -1.75
C PRO A 46 1.36 -11.17 -1.74
N LEU A 47 1.85 -11.79 -2.82
CA LEU A 47 3.25 -12.24 -2.93
C LEU A 47 4.25 -11.07 -3.05
N VAL A 48 3.78 -9.88 -3.43
CA VAL A 48 4.54 -8.63 -3.29
C VAL A 48 3.81 -7.78 -2.27
N TRP A 49 4.49 -7.41 -1.19
CA TRP A 49 3.98 -6.48 -0.18
C TRP A 49 5.13 -5.64 0.38
N ILE A 50 5.08 -4.33 0.14
CA ILE A 50 6.01 -3.32 0.64
C ILE A 50 5.23 -2.27 1.44
N GLY A 51 5.85 -1.65 2.45
CA GLY A 51 5.20 -0.67 3.32
C GLY A 51 4.47 -1.30 4.49
N THR A 52 5.07 -2.33 5.09
CA THR A 52 4.61 -3.01 6.30
C THR A 52 5.24 -2.47 7.57
N GLU A 53 6.31 -1.69 7.45
CA GLU A 53 7.03 -1.06 8.55
C GLU A 53 6.84 0.45 8.59
N PRO A 54 6.95 1.09 9.78
CA PRO A 54 6.89 2.54 9.89
C PRO A 54 7.93 3.25 9.00
N GLY A 55 7.46 4.15 8.13
CA GLY A 55 8.32 4.97 7.26
C GLY A 55 9.08 4.21 6.16
N GLU A 56 8.72 2.96 5.86
CA GLU A 56 9.43 2.11 4.89
C GLU A 56 9.43 2.68 3.46
N LEU A 57 8.30 3.26 3.02
CA LEU A 57 8.08 3.75 1.67
C LEU A 57 7.53 5.17 1.70
N LEU A 58 8.39 6.15 1.41
CA LEU A 58 8.10 7.57 1.67
C LEU A 58 7.60 8.38 0.47
N SER A 59 7.43 7.75 -0.69
CA SER A 59 6.92 8.46 -1.88
C SER A 59 5.83 7.69 -2.62
N ALA A 60 4.85 8.43 -3.13
CA ALA A 60 3.80 7.89 -4.00
C ALA A 60 4.40 7.30 -5.29
N GLU A 61 5.44 7.93 -5.84
CA GLU A 61 6.16 7.41 -7.00
C GLU A 61 6.78 6.03 -6.75
N ALA A 62 7.45 5.82 -5.61
CA ALA A 62 8.02 4.52 -5.28
C ALA A 62 6.95 3.45 -5.08
N ALA A 63 5.81 3.78 -4.46
CA ALA A 63 4.68 2.86 -4.34
C ALA A 63 4.08 2.49 -5.71
N ILE A 64 3.93 3.46 -6.61
CA ILE A 64 3.47 3.22 -7.98
C ILE A 64 4.47 2.36 -8.74
N ALA A 65 5.77 2.59 -8.58
CA ALA A 65 6.81 1.82 -9.26
C ALA A 65 6.78 0.32 -8.90
N VAL A 66 6.39 -0.03 -7.66
CA VAL A 66 6.22 -1.44 -7.24
C VAL A 66 5.10 -2.13 -8.02
N VAL A 67 3.97 -1.46 -8.25
CA VAL A 67 2.79 -2.05 -8.90
C VAL A 67 2.75 -1.84 -10.42
N ALA A 68 3.50 -0.88 -10.94
CA ALA A 68 3.54 -0.51 -12.36
C ALA A 68 3.89 -1.66 -13.32
N PRO A 69 4.73 -2.67 -12.95
CA PRO A 69 4.94 -3.84 -13.78
C PRO A 69 3.68 -4.68 -13.97
N HIS A 70 2.79 -4.73 -12.97
CA HIS A 70 1.69 -5.70 -12.85
C HIS A 70 0.30 -5.12 -13.13
N ALA A 71 0.13 -3.80 -12.96
CA ALA A 71 -1.17 -3.15 -13.04
C ALA A 71 -1.19 -1.95 -13.99
N ILE A 72 -2.40 -1.62 -14.44
CA ILE A 72 -2.68 -0.40 -15.21
C ILE A 72 -2.68 0.77 -14.23
N ILE A 73 -1.81 1.75 -14.46
CA ILE A 73 -1.67 2.92 -13.59
C ILE A 73 -2.59 4.05 -14.09
N PRO A 74 -3.62 4.44 -13.32
CA PRO A 74 -4.42 5.61 -13.65
C PRO A 74 -3.55 6.87 -13.66
N PRO A 75 -3.74 7.79 -14.62
CA PRO A 75 -2.90 8.99 -14.78
C PRO A 75 -2.94 9.91 -13.55
N ASP A 76 -4.03 9.86 -12.77
CA ASP A 76 -4.22 10.70 -11.59
C ASP A 76 -3.80 10.03 -10.28
N LEU A 77 -3.35 8.77 -10.31
CA LEU A 77 -3.06 7.98 -9.10
C LEU A 77 -2.02 8.65 -8.20
N HIS A 78 -0.95 9.19 -8.79
CA HIS A 78 0.08 9.91 -8.02
C HIS A 78 -0.51 11.11 -7.26
N ARG A 79 -1.38 11.87 -7.91
CA ARG A 79 -2.04 13.04 -7.30
C ARG A 79 -2.96 12.60 -6.15
N GLN A 80 -3.71 11.52 -6.33
CA GLN A 80 -4.61 10.97 -5.31
C GLN A 80 -3.83 10.47 -4.08
N LEU A 81 -2.78 9.67 -4.27
CA LEU A 81 -1.93 9.19 -3.18
C LEU A 81 -1.28 10.33 -2.39
N THR A 82 -0.80 11.36 -3.10
CA THR A 82 -0.23 12.55 -2.46
C THR A 82 -1.28 13.29 -1.63
N ALA A 83 -2.49 13.45 -2.15
CA ALA A 83 -3.59 14.10 -1.44
C ALA A 83 -4.03 13.30 -0.20
N ASP A 84 -4.08 11.97 -0.30
CA ASP A 84 -4.39 11.11 0.84
C ASP A 84 -3.39 11.29 1.99
N MET A 85 -2.10 11.27 1.67
CA MET A 85 -1.03 11.51 2.65
C MET A 85 -1.19 12.90 3.27
N GLN A 86 -1.37 13.95 2.45
CA GLN A 86 -1.50 15.33 2.91
C GLN A 86 -2.74 15.54 3.79
N SER A 87 -3.86 14.91 3.45
CA SER A 87 -5.11 14.99 4.23
C SER A 87 -4.97 14.45 5.66
N SER A 88 -3.93 13.66 5.90
CA SER A 88 -3.65 13.03 7.18
C SER A 88 -2.65 13.78 8.06
N ILE A 89 -2.07 14.87 7.55
CA ILE A 89 -1.12 15.71 8.29
C ILE A 89 -1.82 16.31 9.52
N GLY A 90 -1.16 16.21 10.68
CA GLY A 90 -1.68 16.73 11.96
C GLY A 90 -2.71 15.83 12.63
N ILE A 91 -3.05 14.67 12.05
CA ILE A 91 -3.90 13.67 12.69
C ILE A 91 -3.03 12.76 13.55
N GLU A 92 -3.16 12.91 14.87
CA GLU A 92 -2.45 12.10 15.86
C GLU A 92 -3.04 10.68 15.98
N ASP A 93 -2.19 9.73 16.35
CA ASP A 93 -2.63 8.40 16.71
C ASP A 93 -3.35 8.38 18.05
N GLY A 94 -4.39 7.54 18.15
CA GLY A 94 -5.00 7.22 19.43
C GLY A 94 -4.03 6.46 20.34
N SER A 95 -4.25 6.52 21.66
CA SER A 95 -3.38 5.85 22.66
C SER A 95 -3.16 4.35 22.39
N GLN A 96 -4.19 3.64 21.92
CA GLN A 96 -4.11 2.23 21.55
C GLN A 96 -3.22 1.98 20.32
N GLN A 97 -3.27 2.88 19.34
CA GLN A 97 -2.43 2.80 18.13
C GLN A 97 -0.96 3.05 18.46
N VAL A 98 -0.68 4.04 19.32
CA VAL A 98 0.67 4.31 19.83
C VAL A 98 1.21 3.09 20.59
N ALA A 99 0.40 2.48 21.47
CA ALA A 99 0.81 1.30 22.22
C ALA A 99 1.09 0.10 21.31
N ALA A 100 0.21 -0.17 20.33
CA ALA A 100 0.39 -1.25 19.36
C ALA A 100 1.68 -1.08 18.53
N LYS A 101 1.94 0.14 18.03
CA LYS A 101 3.18 0.43 17.30
C LYS A 101 4.44 0.20 18.13
N ARG A 102 4.44 0.64 19.39
CA ARG A 102 5.58 0.39 20.30
C ARG A 102 5.82 -1.10 20.50
N TYR A 103 4.75 -1.87 20.65
CA TYR A 103 4.83 -3.33 20.81
C TYR A 103 5.35 -4.02 19.54
N LEU A 104 4.88 -3.62 18.36
CA LEU A 104 5.20 -4.28 17.09
C LEU A 104 6.55 -3.84 16.49
N PHE A 105 6.93 -2.57 16.64
CA PHE A 105 8.05 -1.97 15.90
C PHE A 105 9.12 -1.28 16.78
N GLY A 106 8.94 -1.25 18.10
CA GLY A 106 9.99 -0.84 19.03
C GLY A 106 10.30 0.66 19.15
N SER A 107 9.69 1.57 18.37
CA SER A 107 9.78 3.03 18.62
C SER A 107 8.69 3.88 17.94
N THR A 108 8.30 4.98 18.60
CA THR A 108 7.48 6.08 18.06
C THR A 108 8.40 7.07 17.34
N HIS A 109 8.48 6.97 16.01
CA HIS A 109 8.78 8.13 15.18
C HIS A 109 7.49 8.90 14.92
#